data_AF-A0A4Y2GF77-F1
#
_entry.id   AF-A0A4Y2GF77-F1
#
_cell.length_a   1.000
_cell.length_b   1.000
_cell.length_c   1.000
_cell.angle_alpha   90.00
_cell.angle_beta   90.00
_cell.angle_gamma   90.00
#
_symmetry.space_group_name_H-M   'P 1'
#
loop_
_entity.id
_entity.type
_entity.pdbx_description
1 polymer ?
#
loop_
_entity_poly.entity_id
_entity_poly.type
_entity_poly.pdbx_seq_one_letter_code
_entity_poly.pdbx_strand_id
1 'polypeptide(L)'
;MYIIAAVIFCLNLSIALASNCEDLSGLWQNQLGSNMTILYRPENHITGEYSTAVESKMRAALVTSNLTGIHIPVDGGALVSFTVLFNHGKSLTTWVGQCMVCDGEEILFTTWALRSHLHKPVDKWMAIRIHQDTFKRVEGDSSIIPFHLRTLGPARKDDRSMLCEKNLEAGVTGHWVSDRSNSLRFKDCYESGIFSGLNQGKDVIGRTDGGGPFTALGFVSASEDSITGWTGHIHESPTEKRTIESSWMSHEFSNSCKDPRSLLRFGVENYTFSYVFEEPKKEKESRLNSILNFFSSWI
;
A
#
# COMPACT_ATOMS: atom_id res chain seq x y z
N MET A 1 55.83 -9.49 -24.70
CA MET A 1 54.88 -10.57 -24.36
C MET A 1 54.35 -10.43 -22.92
N TYR A 2 53.94 -9.22 -22.50
CA TYR A 2 53.41 -8.94 -21.15
C TYR A 2 52.19 -8.02 -21.14
N ILE A 3 51.73 -7.54 -22.31
CA ILE A 3 50.63 -6.57 -22.41
C ILE A 3 49.27 -7.26 -22.64
N ILE A 4 49.27 -8.52 -23.09
CA ILE A 4 48.04 -9.28 -23.39
C ILE A 4 47.42 -9.91 -22.13
N ALA A 5 48.20 -10.08 -21.04
CA ALA A 5 47.69 -10.66 -19.80
C ALA A 5 46.87 -9.69 -18.94
N ALA A 6 47.10 -8.37 -19.07
CA ALA A 6 46.42 -7.37 -18.24
C ALA A 6 45.00 -7.04 -18.73
N VAL A 7 44.70 -7.27 -20.01
CA VAL A 7 43.38 -6.96 -20.60
C VAL A 7 42.36 -8.08 -20.37
N ILE A 8 42.82 -9.31 -20.13
CA ILE A 8 41.95 -10.48 -19.92
C ILE A 8 41.53 -10.62 -18.44
N PHE A 9 42.16 -9.92 -17.50
CA PHE A 9 41.79 -9.96 -16.08
C PHE A 9 40.67 -8.98 -15.69
N CYS A 10 40.22 -8.10 -16.61
CA CYS A 10 39.17 -7.11 -16.32
C CYS A 10 37.79 -7.43 -16.94
N LEU A 11 37.55 -8.66 -17.40
CA LEU A 11 36.32 -9.05 -18.09
C LEU A 11 35.43 -10.05 -17.32
N ASN A 12 35.74 -10.33 -16.06
CA ASN A 12 34.87 -11.15 -15.17
C ASN A 12 34.46 -10.40 -13.91
N LEU A 13 34.29 -9.07 -13.99
CA LEU A 13 33.43 -8.38 -13.05
C LEU A 13 32.03 -8.33 -13.67
N SER A 14 31.36 -9.49 -13.70
CA SER A 14 29.91 -9.51 -13.70
C SER A 14 29.48 -8.90 -12.37
N ILE A 15 29.49 -7.57 -12.30
CA ILE A 15 28.63 -6.86 -11.35
C ILE A 15 27.24 -7.23 -11.83
N ALA A 16 26.69 -8.32 -11.30
CA ALA A 16 25.26 -8.38 -11.11
C ALA A 16 24.98 -7.12 -10.29
N LEU A 17 24.54 -6.06 -10.96
CA LEU A 17 23.97 -4.91 -10.31
C LEU A 17 22.74 -5.47 -9.61
N ALA A 18 22.92 -5.97 -8.38
CA ALA A 18 21.82 -6.07 -7.45
C ALA A 18 21.17 -4.69 -7.50
N SER A 19 19.88 -4.64 -7.81
CA SER A 19 19.19 -3.37 -8.01
C SER A 19 19.13 -2.55 -6.72
N ASN A 20 19.76 -2.97 -5.62
CA ASN A 20 19.79 -2.32 -4.32
C ASN A 20 18.37 -1.94 -3.88
N CYS A 21 17.40 -2.79 -4.19
CA CYS A 21 15.97 -2.56 -3.98
C CYS A 21 15.35 -1.36 -4.73
N GLU A 22 16.03 -0.81 -5.74
CA GLU A 22 15.50 0.25 -6.63
C GLU A 22 14.32 -0.25 -7.46
N ASP A 23 14.34 -1.52 -7.89
CA ASP A 23 13.22 -2.16 -8.58
C ASP A 23 12.85 -3.46 -7.87
N LEU A 24 11.69 -3.48 -7.23
CA LEU A 24 11.15 -4.67 -6.56
C LEU A 24 10.48 -5.65 -7.51
N SER A 25 10.40 -5.36 -8.82
CA SER A 25 9.76 -6.24 -9.79
C SER A 25 10.38 -7.64 -9.79
N GLY A 26 9.53 -8.65 -9.97
CA GLY A 26 9.92 -10.06 -9.95
C GLY A 26 9.28 -10.87 -8.84
N LEU A 27 9.74 -12.10 -8.69
CA LEU A 27 9.19 -13.10 -7.77
C LEU A 27 9.93 -13.08 -6.42
N TRP A 28 9.13 -13.05 -5.36
CA TRP A 28 9.54 -13.06 -3.97
C TRP A 28 8.86 -14.20 -3.23
N GLN A 29 9.57 -14.84 -2.31
CA GLN A 29 9.03 -15.91 -1.47
C GLN A 29 9.31 -15.62 0.00
N ASN A 30 8.29 -15.78 0.86
CA ASN A 30 8.47 -15.62 2.31
C ASN A 30 8.87 -16.94 3.00
N GLN A 31 9.21 -16.84 4.29
CA GLN A 31 9.59 -17.96 5.15
C GLN A 31 8.50 -19.05 5.32
N LEU A 32 7.26 -18.78 4.92
CA LEU A 32 6.15 -19.74 4.95
C LEU A 32 5.93 -20.45 3.60
N GLY A 33 6.70 -20.07 2.56
CA GLY A 33 6.55 -20.58 1.20
C GLY A 33 5.50 -19.84 0.36
N SER A 34 4.91 -18.75 0.86
CA SER A 34 4.01 -17.90 0.08
C SER A 34 4.81 -17.13 -0.97
N ASN A 35 4.28 -17.06 -2.19
CA ASN A 35 4.91 -16.41 -3.33
C ASN A 35 4.21 -15.08 -3.65
N MET A 36 4.99 -14.11 -4.08
CA MET A 36 4.53 -12.79 -4.47
C MET A 36 5.28 -12.34 -5.73
N THR A 37 4.55 -12.01 -6.79
CA THR A 37 5.14 -11.39 -7.99
C THR A 37 4.81 -9.91 -7.97
N ILE A 38 5.82 -9.06 -7.91
CA ILE A 38 5.68 -7.59 -7.95
C ILE A 38 5.92 -7.09 -9.38
N LEU A 39 5.16 -6.06 -9.74
CA LEU A 39 5.32 -5.24 -10.91
C LEU A 39 5.33 -3.77 -10.56
N TYR A 40 6.40 -3.08 -10.97
CA TYR A 40 6.44 -1.64 -10.95
C TYR A 40 5.37 -1.01 -11.86
N ARG A 41 4.85 0.12 -11.39
CA ARG A 41 3.93 1.02 -12.09
C ARG A 41 4.46 2.46 -11.91
N PRO A 42 4.10 3.39 -12.80
CA PRO A 42 4.45 4.80 -12.64
C PRO A 42 4.08 5.34 -11.26
N GLU A 43 4.76 6.41 -10.85
CA GLU A 43 4.48 7.12 -9.58
C GLU A 43 4.67 6.23 -8.35
N ASN A 44 5.73 5.42 -8.33
CA ASN A 44 6.09 4.59 -7.16
C ASN A 44 5.03 3.56 -6.77
N HIS A 45 4.06 3.31 -7.64
CA HIS A 45 3.05 2.30 -7.42
C HIS A 45 3.59 0.91 -7.75
N ILE A 46 3.10 -0.09 -7.03
CA ILE A 46 3.33 -1.50 -7.35
C ILE A 46 2.00 -2.23 -7.48
N THR A 47 1.97 -3.18 -8.38
CA THR A 47 0.86 -4.14 -8.56
C THR A 47 1.42 -5.55 -8.66
N GLY A 48 0.56 -6.56 -8.71
CA GLY A 48 1.00 -7.92 -8.96
C GLY A 48 0.05 -8.94 -8.35
N GLU A 49 0.62 -10.09 -7.98
CA GLU A 49 -0.12 -11.25 -7.48
C GLU A 49 0.55 -11.84 -6.26
N TYR A 50 -0.27 -12.36 -5.34
CA TYR A 50 0.14 -13.02 -4.12
C TYR A 50 -0.57 -14.37 -4.00
N SER A 51 0.22 -15.42 -3.80
CA SER A 51 -0.22 -16.80 -3.58
C SER A 51 0.24 -17.26 -2.21
N THR A 52 -0.71 -17.42 -1.28
CA THR A 52 -0.40 -17.87 0.08
C THR A 52 -0.15 -19.38 0.13
N ALA A 53 0.85 -19.82 0.89
CA ALA A 53 1.09 -21.24 1.18
C ALA A 53 0.30 -21.75 2.41
N VAL A 54 -0.31 -20.83 3.17
CA VAL A 54 -1.04 -21.14 4.40
C VAL A 54 -2.48 -20.65 4.33
N GLU A 55 -3.37 -21.37 5.02
CA GLU A 55 -4.80 -21.04 5.09
C GLU A 55 -5.40 -21.33 6.47
N SER A 56 -6.36 -20.50 6.88
CA SER A 56 -7.18 -20.75 8.07
C SER A 56 -8.50 -21.48 7.75
N LYS A 57 -8.86 -21.54 6.47
CA LYS A 57 -10.03 -22.24 5.94
C LYS A 57 -9.60 -23.07 4.74
N MET A 58 -10.06 -24.31 4.70
CA MET A 58 -9.72 -25.25 3.63
C MET A 58 -9.97 -24.64 2.25
N ARG A 59 -8.98 -24.72 1.35
CA ARG A 59 -8.95 -24.20 -0.04
C ARG A 59 -8.86 -22.69 -0.20
N ALA A 60 -8.70 -21.90 0.86
CA ALA A 60 -8.47 -20.46 0.74
C ALA A 60 -7.11 -20.11 0.10
N ALA A 61 -6.11 -20.99 0.21
CA ALA A 61 -4.78 -20.82 -0.37
C ALA A 61 -4.70 -21.15 -1.87
N LEU A 62 -5.75 -21.73 -2.46
CA LEU A 62 -5.76 -22.11 -3.89
C LEU A 62 -5.95 -20.91 -4.83
N VAL A 63 -6.32 -19.74 -4.30
CA VAL A 63 -6.66 -18.56 -5.10
C VAL A 63 -5.55 -17.52 -5.03
N THR A 64 -4.89 -17.29 -6.16
CA THR A 64 -4.00 -16.15 -6.34
C THR A 64 -4.79 -14.85 -6.23
N SER A 65 -4.28 -13.90 -5.46
CA SER A 65 -4.94 -12.63 -5.15
C SER A 65 -4.11 -11.45 -5.63
N ASN A 66 -4.76 -10.41 -6.16
CA ASN A 66 -4.04 -9.23 -6.64
C ASN A 66 -3.47 -8.42 -5.47
N LEU A 67 -2.24 -7.92 -5.65
CA LEU A 67 -1.57 -6.98 -4.74
C LEU A 67 -1.46 -5.60 -5.38
N THR A 68 -1.48 -4.56 -4.55
CA THR A 68 -1.33 -3.14 -4.92
C THR A 68 -0.73 -2.41 -3.76
N GLY A 69 0.19 -1.51 -4.02
CA GLY A 69 0.91 -0.81 -2.99
C GLY A 69 1.76 0.32 -3.53
N ILE A 70 2.65 0.78 -2.66
CA ILE A 70 3.64 1.82 -2.93
C ILE A 70 5.01 1.26 -2.55
N HIS A 71 6.01 1.63 -3.35
CA HIS A 71 7.43 1.43 -3.11
C HIS A 71 8.13 2.78 -3.23
N ILE A 72 8.93 3.16 -2.24
CA ILE A 72 9.71 4.40 -2.27
C ILE A 72 11.18 4.05 -2.16
N PRO A 73 11.99 4.33 -3.21
CA PRO A 73 13.44 4.27 -3.12
C PRO A 73 13.96 5.25 -2.05
N VAL A 74 14.90 4.80 -1.23
CA VAL A 74 15.63 5.62 -0.26
C VAL A 74 17.11 5.27 -0.32
N ASP A 75 17.98 6.08 0.29
CA ASP A 75 19.40 5.77 0.32
C ASP A 75 19.65 4.43 1.06
N GLY A 76 20.27 3.48 0.36
CA GLY A 76 20.56 2.14 0.87
C GLY A 76 19.41 1.11 0.77
N GLY A 77 18.25 1.45 0.20
CA GLY A 77 17.18 0.47 0.01
C GLY A 77 15.85 1.08 -0.45
N ALA A 78 14.74 0.53 0.05
CA ALA A 78 13.42 1.08 -0.24
C ALA A 78 12.42 0.83 0.87
N LEU A 79 11.48 1.73 1.06
CA LEU A 79 10.26 1.50 1.84
C LEU A 79 9.19 0.86 0.97
N VAL A 80 8.42 -0.07 1.53
CA VAL A 80 7.39 -0.78 0.79
C VAL A 80 6.17 -1.03 1.65
N SER A 81 5.00 -0.86 1.05
CA SER A 81 3.75 -1.32 1.64
C SER A 81 2.76 -1.69 0.56
N PHE A 82 2.06 -2.81 0.75
CA PHE A 82 1.10 -3.31 -0.21
C PHE A 82 -0.05 -4.00 0.49
N THR A 83 -1.19 -4.04 -0.19
CA THR A 83 -2.44 -4.64 0.29
C THR A 83 -2.90 -5.74 -0.65
N VAL A 84 -3.26 -6.89 -0.07
CA VAL A 84 -3.84 -8.05 -0.76
C VAL A 84 -5.24 -8.30 -0.23
N LEU A 85 -6.20 -8.40 -1.17
CA LEU A 85 -7.57 -8.77 -0.87
C LEU A 85 -7.78 -10.26 -1.19
N PHE A 86 -7.89 -11.09 -0.15
CA PHE A 86 -7.99 -12.54 -0.30
C PHE A 86 -9.43 -12.98 -0.49
N ASN A 87 -9.61 -13.98 -1.35
CA ASN A 87 -10.85 -14.74 -1.52
C ASN A 87 -12.09 -13.83 -1.54
N HIS A 88 -12.07 -12.82 -2.43
CA HIS A 88 -13.20 -11.91 -2.65
C HIS A 88 -13.68 -11.18 -1.37
N GLY A 89 -12.77 -10.76 -0.49
CA GLY A 89 -13.11 -10.00 0.72
C GLY A 89 -13.30 -10.82 1.99
N LYS A 90 -12.99 -12.13 1.95
CA LYS A 90 -12.99 -12.95 3.16
C LYS A 90 -11.85 -12.62 4.12
N SER A 91 -10.77 -12.03 3.61
CA SER A 91 -9.78 -11.33 4.42
C SER A 91 -9.02 -10.30 3.59
N LEU A 92 -8.43 -9.32 4.26
CA LEU A 92 -7.54 -8.35 3.65
C LEU A 92 -6.30 -8.24 4.52
N THR A 93 -5.12 -8.14 3.92
CA THR A 93 -3.88 -7.93 4.67
C THR A 93 -3.08 -6.81 4.03
N THR A 94 -2.53 -5.93 4.86
CA THR A 94 -1.56 -4.92 4.44
C THR A 94 -0.22 -5.22 5.08
N TRP A 95 0.82 -5.26 4.26
CA TRP A 95 2.22 -5.36 4.69
C TRP A 95 2.83 -3.97 4.67
N VAL A 96 3.69 -3.69 5.64
CA VAL A 96 4.49 -2.46 5.76
C VAL A 96 5.91 -2.86 6.13
N GLY A 97 6.90 -2.30 5.46
CA GLY A 97 8.28 -2.70 5.68
C GLY A 97 9.27 -2.00 4.76
N GLN A 98 10.41 -2.65 4.58
CA GLN A 98 11.51 -2.14 3.78
C GLN A 98 12.23 -3.28 3.04
N CYS A 99 12.83 -2.92 1.92
CA CYS A 99 13.79 -3.73 1.20
C CYS A 99 15.20 -3.21 1.49
N MET A 100 16.12 -4.12 1.74
CA MET A 100 17.54 -3.79 1.88
C MET A 100 18.42 -4.94 1.41
N VAL A 101 19.69 -4.64 1.12
CA VAL A 101 20.69 -5.65 0.80
C VAL A 101 21.39 -6.07 2.10
N CYS A 102 21.26 -7.35 2.47
CA CYS A 102 21.95 -7.95 3.60
C CYS A 102 22.75 -9.15 3.13
N ASP A 103 24.05 -9.18 3.46
CA ASP A 103 24.97 -10.24 3.03
C ASP A 103 24.99 -10.48 1.51
N GLY A 104 24.77 -9.40 0.73
CA GLY A 104 24.74 -9.44 -0.74
C GLY A 104 23.38 -9.88 -1.34
N GLU A 105 22.39 -10.19 -0.52
CA GLU A 105 21.04 -10.57 -0.95
C GLU A 105 20.04 -9.46 -0.71
N GLU A 106 19.12 -9.24 -1.65
CA GLU A 106 17.96 -8.38 -1.39
C GLU A 106 16.92 -9.11 -0.52
N ILE A 107 16.52 -8.45 0.56
CA ILE A 107 15.58 -8.99 1.53
C ILE A 107 14.49 -7.94 1.81
N LEU A 108 13.23 -8.35 1.66
CA LEU A 108 12.06 -7.57 2.07
C LEU A 108 11.68 -7.95 3.50
N PHE A 109 11.93 -7.06 4.45
CA PHE A 109 11.49 -7.20 5.83
C PHE A 109 10.17 -6.48 6.04
N THR A 110 9.13 -7.24 6.36
CA THR A 110 7.78 -6.70 6.49
C THR A 110 7.13 -7.09 7.81
N THR A 111 6.20 -6.27 8.26
CA THR A 111 5.19 -6.59 9.25
C THR A 111 3.84 -6.40 8.59
N TRP A 112 2.89 -7.27 8.90
CA TRP A 112 1.57 -7.26 8.29
C TRP A 112 0.46 -7.25 9.33
N ALA A 113 -0.65 -6.62 8.95
CA ALA A 113 -1.91 -6.66 9.69
C ALA A 113 -2.95 -7.31 8.78
N LEU A 114 -3.58 -8.40 9.25
CA LEU A 114 -4.62 -9.13 8.54
C LEU A 114 -5.96 -8.84 9.22
N ARG A 115 -6.92 -8.34 8.45
CA ARG A 115 -8.32 -8.25 8.82
C ARG A 115 -9.08 -9.47 8.31
N SER A 116 -9.71 -10.18 9.24
CA SER A 116 -10.64 -11.27 8.94
C SER A 116 -12.03 -10.74 8.63
N HIS A 117 -12.77 -11.44 7.78
CA HIS A 117 -14.19 -11.18 7.61
C HIS A 117 -14.96 -11.34 8.91
N LEU A 118 -15.85 -10.40 9.17
CA LEU A 118 -16.70 -10.36 10.36
C LEU A 118 -18.12 -10.74 10.01
N HIS A 119 -18.72 -11.58 10.85
CA HIS A 119 -20.14 -11.93 10.74
C HIS A 119 -21.02 -11.08 11.66
N LYS A 120 -20.48 -10.62 12.79
CA LYS A 120 -21.22 -9.87 13.81
C LYS A 120 -20.38 -8.72 14.37
N PRO A 121 -20.99 -7.58 14.74
CA PRO A 121 -20.27 -6.46 15.35
C PRO A 121 -19.53 -6.83 16.64
N VAL A 122 -20.06 -7.77 17.43
CA VAL A 122 -19.43 -8.19 18.70
C VAL A 122 -18.06 -8.86 18.50
N ASP A 123 -17.76 -9.34 17.29
CA ASP A 123 -16.50 -10.02 16.98
C ASP A 123 -15.42 -9.04 16.46
N LYS A 124 -15.73 -7.74 16.33
CA LYS A 124 -14.80 -6.72 15.80
C LYS A 124 -13.44 -6.70 16.51
N TRP A 125 -13.44 -6.87 17.83
CA TRP A 125 -12.23 -6.79 18.65
C TRP A 125 -11.18 -7.85 18.30
N MET A 126 -11.58 -8.98 17.70
CA MET A 126 -10.69 -10.08 17.31
C MET A 126 -10.44 -10.14 15.79
N ALA A 127 -10.82 -9.09 15.05
CA ALA A 127 -10.77 -9.09 13.59
C ALA A 127 -9.33 -9.01 13.03
N ILE A 128 -8.43 -8.36 13.77
CA ILE A 128 -7.08 -8.01 13.31
C ILE A 128 -6.05 -8.96 13.92
N ARG A 129 -5.19 -9.53 13.07
CA ARG A 129 -3.97 -10.24 13.47
C ARG A 129 -2.75 -9.48 12.96
N ILE A 130 -1.65 -9.52 13.70
CA ILE A 130 -0.38 -8.91 13.31
C ILE A 130 0.72 -9.97 13.34
N HIS A 131 1.60 -9.97 12.34
CA HIS A 131 2.79 -10.82 12.31
C HIS A 131 3.83 -10.23 11.37
N GLN A 132 4.96 -10.92 11.23
CA GLN A 132 6.05 -10.55 10.34
C GLN A 132 6.25 -11.58 9.23
N ASP A 133 6.64 -11.08 8.06
CA ASP A 133 7.16 -11.87 6.95
C ASP A 133 8.49 -11.31 6.48
N THR A 134 9.40 -12.20 6.09
CA THR A 134 10.66 -11.88 5.44
C THR A 134 10.66 -12.55 4.08
N PHE A 135 10.72 -11.77 3.01
CA PHE A 135 10.77 -12.30 1.65
C PHE A 135 12.17 -12.21 1.08
N LYS A 136 12.55 -13.23 0.32
CA LYS A 136 13.76 -13.24 -0.51
C LYS A 136 13.39 -13.36 -1.97
N ARG A 137 14.24 -12.85 -2.85
CA ARG A 137 14.08 -13.09 -4.29
C ARG A 137 14.19 -14.57 -4.60
N VAL A 138 13.35 -15.03 -5.52
CA VAL A 138 13.51 -16.37 -6.10
C VAL A 138 14.42 -16.23 -7.31
N GLU A 139 15.63 -16.77 -7.20
CA GLU A 139 16.59 -16.80 -8.31
C GLU A 139 16.06 -17.67 -9.45
N GLY A 140 16.22 -17.21 -10.70
CA GLY A 140 15.94 -18.03 -11.89
C GLY A 140 14.68 -17.69 -12.67
N ASP A 141 13.94 -16.63 -12.34
CA ASP A 141 12.80 -16.21 -13.17
C ASP A 141 12.41 -14.73 -13.08
N SER A 142 13.40 -13.84 -13.06
CA SER A 142 13.15 -12.39 -13.24
C SER A 142 12.61 -12.05 -14.64
N SER A 143 12.61 -13.03 -15.56
CA SER A 143 12.17 -12.88 -16.95
C SER A 143 10.77 -13.41 -17.24
N ILE A 144 10.09 -14.13 -16.33
CA ILE A 144 8.67 -14.50 -16.44
C ILE A 144 7.86 -13.82 -15.34
N ILE A 145 7.81 -12.47 -15.36
CA ILE A 145 6.54 -11.84 -15.00
C ILE A 145 5.50 -12.43 -15.97
N PRO A 146 4.45 -13.11 -15.48
CA PRO A 146 3.41 -13.67 -16.33
C PRO A 146 2.88 -12.62 -17.32
N PHE A 147 2.70 -13.02 -18.60
CA PHE A 147 2.28 -12.11 -19.65
C PHE A 147 0.99 -11.34 -19.28
N HIS A 148 0.06 -12.01 -18.60
CA HIS A 148 -1.19 -11.39 -18.15
C HIS A 148 -0.96 -10.21 -17.21
N LEU A 149 0.05 -10.26 -16.35
CA LEU A 149 0.41 -9.16 -15.45
C LEU A 149 1.07 -7.98 -16.18
N ARG A 150 1.76 -8.24 -17.30
CA ARG A 150 2.35 -7.18 -18.16
C ARG A 150 1.30 -6.44 -18.97
N THR A 151 0.21 -7.11 -19.35
CA THR A 151 -0.90 -6.53 -20.11
C THR A 151 -1.99 -5.91 -19.25
N LEU A 152 -1.82 -5.88 -17.92
CA LEU A 152 -2.69 -5.12 -17.01
C LEU A 152 -2.50 -3.61 -17.23
N GLY A 153 -3.10 -3.09 -18.30
CA GLY A 153 -3.53 -1.69 -18.35
C GLY A 153 -4.69 -1.46 -17.38
N PRO A 154 -5.20 -0.22 -17.24
CA PRO A 154 -6.41 0.03 -16.48
C PRO A 154 -7.54 -0.79 -17.09
N ALA A 155 -7.87 -1.90 -16.44
CA ALA A 155 -8.87 -2.83 -16.91
C ALA A 155 -10.27 -2.23 -16.68
N ARG A 156 -11.22 -2.69 -17.50
CA ARG A 156 -12.60 -2.16 -17.53
C ARG A 156 -13.24 -2.33 -16.16
N LYS A 157 -14.05 -1.36 -15.74
CA LYS A 157 -14.83 -1.46 -14.49
C LYS A 157 -15.57 -2.81 -14.43
N ASP A 158 -15.31 -3.59 -13.40
CA ASP A 158 -15.99 -4.86 -13.12
C ASP A 158 -17.12 -4.64 -12.10
N ASP A 159 -17.87 -5.70 -11.77
CA ASP A 159 -18.94 -5.62 -10.77
C ASP A 159 -18.44 -5.12 -9.40
N ARG A 160 -17.15 -5.34 -9.10
CA ARG A 160 -16.52 -4.81 -7.87
C ARG A 160 -16.17 -3.34 -7.97
N SER A 161 -15.78 -2.83 -9.13
CA SER A 161 -15.63 -1.39 -9.34
C SER A 161 -16.95 -0.69 -9.10
N MET A 162 -18.06 -1.21 -9.62
CA MET A 162 -19.38 -0.61 -9.39
C MET A 162 -19.78 -0.65 -7.91
N LEU A 163 -19.39 -1.69 -7.19
CA LEU A 163 -19.67 -1.84 -5.76
C LEU A 163 -18.76 -0.97 -4.89
N CYS A 164 -17.47 -0.86 -5.26
CA CYS A 164 -16.51 0.10 -4.72
C CYS A 164 -17.05 1.50 -4.93
N GLU A 165 -17.49 1.84 -6.13
CA GLU A 165 -18.13 3.12 -6.44
C GLU A 165 -19.34 3.32 -5.56
N LYS A 166 -20.33 2.43 -5.53
CA LYS A 166 -21.50 2.61 -4.65
C LYS A 166 -21.14 2.88 -3.18
N ASN A 167 -20.20 2.13 -2.60
CA ASN A 167 -19.90 2.20 -1.17
C ASN A 167 -18.85 3.27 -0.83
N LEU A 168 -17.93 3.58 -1.74
CA LEU A 168 -16.95 4.65 -1.59
C LEU A 168 -17.42 5.98 -2.18
N GLU A 169 -18.36 6.05 -3.15
CA GLU A 169 -19.00 7.27 -3.70
C GLU A 169 -19.84 7.98 -2.64
N ALA A 170 -20.50 7.21 -1.77
CA ALA A 170 -21.05 7.75 -0.52
C ALA A 170 -19.95 8.37 0.37
N GLY A 171 -18.67 8.10 0.10
CA GLY A 171 -17.46 8.69 0.68
C GLY A 171 -16.66 9.64 -0.22
N VAL A 172 -16.96 9.75 -1.52
CA VAL A 172 -16.37 10.73 -2.47
C VAL A 172 -17.09 12.09 -2.35
N THR A 173 -18.36 12.06 -1.91
CA THR A 173 -19.18 13.24 -1.64
C THR A 173 -19.03 13.81 -0.22
N GLY A 174 -18.21 13.17 0.63
CA GLY A 174 -17.92 13.63 1.98
C GLY A 174 -16.47 13.34 2.38
N HIS A 175 -16.16 13.49 3.66
CA HIS A 175 -14.82 13.22 4.17
C HIS A 175 -14.88 12.43 5.48
N TRP A 176 -13.91 11.56 5.68
CA TRP A 176 -13.76 10.76 6.88
C TRP A 176 -12.85 11.50 7.83
N VAL A 177 -13.30 11.72 9.06
CA VAL A 177 -12.52 12.41 10.10
C VAL A 177 -12.22 11.43 11.21
N SER A 178 -10.95 11.27 11.54
CA SER A 178 -10.55 10.46 12.69
C SER A 178 -10.78 11.19 14.01
N ASP A 179 -10.78 10.42 15.10
CA ASP A 179 -10.73 10.94 16.47
C ASP A 179 -9.54 11.91 16.71
N ARG A 180 -8.49 11.80 15.90
CA ARG A 180 -7.31 12.68 15.90
C ARG A 180 -7.37 13.80 14.86
N SER A 181 -8.54 14.05 14.26
CA SER A 181 -8.75 15.05 13.21
C SER A 181 -7.97 14.79 11.92
N ASN A 182 -7.55 13.54 11.66
CA ASN A 182 -6.99 13.17 10.37
C ASN A 182 -8.11 13.04 9.35
N SER A 183 -7.87 13.52 8.13
CA SER A 183 -8.84 13.46 7.05
C SER A 183 -8.50 12.35 6.06
N LEU A 184 -9.48 11.51 5.74
CA LEU A 184 -9.40 10.54 4.65
C LEU A 184 -10.50 10.84 3.62
N ARG A 185 -10.13 10.94 2.35
CA ARG A 185 -11.03 11.19 1.22
C ARG A 185 -10.79 10.16 0.15
N PHE A 186 -11.85 9.51 -0.32
CA PHE A 186 -11.78 8.63 -1.48
C PHE A 186 -11.96 9.48 -2.75
N LYS A 187 -11.24 9.15 -3.82
CA LYS A 187 -11.30 9.85 -5.11
C LYS A 187 -11.93 8.94 -6.16
N ASP A 188 -11.18 7.94 -6.59
CA ASP A 188 -11.57 7.05 -7.68
C ASP A 188 -11.61 5.59 -7.22
N CYS A 189 -12.49 4.81 -7.85
CA CYS A 189 -12.50 3.36 -7.78
C CYS A 189 -12.13 2.80 -9.15
N TYR A 190 -11.31 1.75 -9.14
CA TYR A 190 -10.83 1.05 -10.32
C TYR A 190 -11.24 -0.43 -10.25
N GLU A 191 -10.75 -1.24 -11.20
CA GLU A 191 -11.07 -2.68 -11.27
C GLU A 191 -10.74 -3.42 -9.97
N SER A 192 -11.56 -4.43 -9.64
CA SER A 192 -11.29 -5.36 -8.55
C SER A 192 -11.09 -4.69 -7.18
N GLY A 193 -11.81 -3.58 -6.98
CA GLY A 193 -11.86 -2.86 -5.72
C GLY A 193 -10.62 -2.05 -5.39
N ILE A 194 -9.72 -1.79 -6.35
CA ILE A 194 -8.65 -0.81 -6.18
C ILE A 194 -9.28 0.58 -6.05
N PHE A 195 -8.74 1.44 -5.21
CA PHE A 195 -9.16 2.84 -5.13
C PHE A 195 -7.99 3.78 -4.91
N SER A 196 -8.19 5.05 -5.22
CA SER A 196 -7.30 6.17 -4.89
C SER A 196 -7.97 7.12 -3.90
N GLY A 197 -7.17 7.97 -3.27
CA GLY A 197 -7.69 8.96 -2.33
C GLY A 197 -6.63 9.90 -1.80
N LEU A 198 -6.97 10.58 -0.72
CA LEU A 198 -6.06 11.41 0.06
C LEU A 198 -6.20 11.09 1.54
N ASN A 199 -5.08 10.88 2.24
CA ASN A 199 -5.02 10.85 3.69
C ASN A 199 -4.15 12.02 4.16
N GLN A 200 -4.74 12.94 4.92
CA GLN A 200 -4.12 14.22 5.32
C GLN A 200 -3.52 15.00 4.12
N GLY A 201 -4.15 14.89 2.94
CA GLY A 201 -3.69 15.54 1.72
C GLY A 201 -2.56 14.80 0.97
N LYS A 202 -2.07 13.66 1.47
CA LYS A 202 -1.13 12.78 0.76
C LYS A 202 -1.89 11.73 -0.03
N ASP A 203 -1.39 11.38 -1.22
CA ASP A 203 -2.04 10.35 -2.04
C ASP A 203 -2.06 9.00 -1.32
N VAL A 204 -3.16 8.28 -1.54
CA VAL A 204 -3.30 6.89 -1.10
C VAL A 204 -3.75 6.02 -2.25
N ILE A 205 -3.29 4.77 -2.21
CA ILE A 205 -3.79 3.69 -3.04
C ILE A 205 -4.19 2.52 -2.15
N GLY A 206 -5.30 1.88 -2.47
CA GLY A 206 -5.83 0.81 -1.60
C GLY A 206 -6.69 -0.20 -2.32
N ARG A 207 -7.21 -1.13 -1.53
CA ARG A 207 -8.19 -2.13 -1.94
C ARG A 207 -9.36 -2.22 -0.96
N THR A 208 -10.52 -2.51 -1.53
CA THR A 208 -11.75 -2.81 -0.81
C THR A 208 -12.45 -4.01 -1.45
N ASP A 209 -13.21 -4.77 -0.67
CA ASP A 209 -14.14 -5.76 -1.25
C ASP A 209 -15.46 -5.12 -1.73
N GLY A 210 -15.68 -3.84 -1.40
CA GLY A 210 -16.92 -3.14 -1.65
C GLY A 210 -18.13 -3.76 -0.94
N GLY A 211 -17.99 -4.75 -0.06
CA GLY A 211 -19.11 -5.65 0.27
C GLY A 211 -19.75 -5.46 1.65
N GLY A 212 -21.09 -5.40 1.68
CA GLY A 212 -21.89 -5.69 2.88
C GLY A 212 -21.74 -4.70 4.05
N PRO A 213 -22.19 -5.07 5.26
CA PRO A 213 -22.13 -4.20 6.44
C PRO A 213 -20.71 -4.05 7.02
N PHE A 214 -19.77 -4.87 6.55
CA PHE A 214 -18.40 -4.99 7.04
C PHE A 214 -17.41 -5.04 5.88
N THR A 215 -17.45 -4.01 5.04
CA THR A 215 -16.61 -3.86 3.85
C THR A 215 -15.14 -3.85 4.24
N ALA A 216 -14.35 -4.82 3.80
CA ALA A 216 -12.91 -4.85 4.05
C ALA A 216 -12.24 -3.65 3.38
N LEU A 217 -11.30 -3.01 4.07
CA LEU A 217 -10.57 -1.85 3.55
C LEU A 217 -9.10 -1.94 3.94
N GLY A 218 -8.21 -1.68 3.00
CA GLY A 218 -6.81 -1.40 3.29
C GLY A 218 -6.20 -0.47 2.27
N PHE A 219 -5.30 0.39 2.72
CA PHE A 219 -4.68 1.40 1.88
C PHE A 219 -3.29 1.75 2.36
N VAL A 220 -2.53 2.37 1.48
CA VAL A 220 -1.14 2.74 1.69
C VAL A 220 -0.98 4.21 1.34
N SER A 221 -0.21 4.92 2.15
CA SER A 221 0.23 6.29 1.91
C SER A 221 1.68 6.42 2.32
N ALA A 222 2.41 7.32 1.68
CA ALA A 222 3.83 7.43 1.90
C ALA A 222 4.31 8.90 1.86
N SER A 223 5.41 9.18 2.54
CA SER A 223 6.22 10.39 2.45
C SER A 223 7.62 10.05 1.94
N GLU A 224 8.48 11.04 1.79
CA GLU A 224 9.87 10.86 1.36
C GLU A 224 10.65 9.86 2.23
N ASP A 225 10.33 9.78 3.52
CA ASP A 225 11.09 9.07 4.56
C ASP A 225 10.27 8.02 5.33
N SER A 226 8.96 7.92 5.08
CA SER A 226 8.09 6.99 5.80
C SER A 226 7.00 6.41 4.91
N ILE A 227 6.57 5.20 5.23
CA ILE A 227 5.43 4.55 4.58
C ILE A 227 4.47 4.03 5.63
N THR A 228 3.17 4.21 5.39
CA THR A 228 2.12 3.80 6.31
C THR A 228 1.07 3.00 5.57
N GLY A 229 0.69 1.86 6.14
CA GLY A 229 -0.37 0.99 5.65
C GLY A 229 -1.46 0.84 6.69
N TRP A 230 -2.71 0.91 6.24
CA TRP A 230 -3.91 0.71 7.05
C TRP A 230 -4.62 -0.57 6.64
N THR A 231 -5.17 -1.29 7.61
CA THR A 231 -6.00 -2.47 7.43
C THR A 231 -7.19 -2.40 8.37
N GLY A 232 -8.39 -2.58 7.84
CA GLY A 232 -9.60 -2.41 8.62
C GLY A 232 -10.86 -2.75 7.84
N HIS A 233 -11.93 -2.07 8.22
CA HIS A 233 -13.22 -2.20 7.56
C HIS A 233 -14.06 -0.93 7.69
N ILE A 234 -14.94 -0.72 6.72
CA ILE A 234 -16.06 0.20 6.83
C ILE A 234 -17.21 -0.57 7.48
N HIS A 235 -17.81 0.02 8.51
CA HIS A 235 -19.02 -0.47 9.14
C HIS A 235 -20.21 0.41 8.75
N GLU A 236 -21.23 -0.21 8.20
CA GLU A 236 -22.50 0.43 7.87
C GLU A 236 -23.63 -0.14 8.71
N SER A 237 -24.36 0.74 9.38
CA SER A 237 -25.55 0.42 10.16
C SER A 237 -26.71 1.30 9.70
N PRO A 238 -27.95 0.76 9.62
CA PRO A 238 -29.13 1.58 9.32
C PRO A 238 -29.40 2.66 10.37
N THR A 239 -28.90 2.50 11.59
CA THR A 239 -29.22 3.36 12.75
C THR A 239 -28.04 4.16 13.27
N GLU A 240 -26.82 3.88 12.82
CA GLU A 240 -25.60 4.53 13.30
C GLU A 240 -24.86 5.23 12.15
N LYS A 241 -23.99 6.19 12.51
CA LYS A 241 -23.10 6.80 11.52
C LYS A 241 -22.16 5.75 10.93
N ARG A 242 -21.83 5.89 9.64
CA ARG A 242 -20.80 5.06 9.00
C ARG A 242 -19.46 5.32 9.68
N THR A 243 -18.75 4.25 10.02
CA THR A 243 -17.42 4.31 10.64
C THR A 243 -16.41 3.52 9.83
N ILE A 244 -15.14 3.93 9.88
CA ILE A 244 -14.01 3.09 9.52
C ILE A 244 -13.30 2.74 10.82
N GLU A 245 -13.12 1.45 11.07
CA GLU A 245 -12.28 0.96 12.15
C GLU A 245 -11.04 0.33 11.51
N SER A 246 -9.87 0.89 11.79
CA SER A 246 -8.62 0.51 11.14
C SER A 246 -7.47 0.37 12.13
N SER A 247 -6.57 -0.56 11.84
CA SER A 247 -5.22 -0.59 12.42
C SER A 247 -4.25 -0.07 11.37
N TRP A 248 -3.23 0.66 11.81
CA TRP A 248 -2.18 1.17 10.94
C TRP A 248 -0.83 0.68 11.41
N MET A 249 0.10 0.54 10.45
CA MET A 249 1.51 0.36 10.70
C MET A 249 2.27 1.39 9.88
N SER A 250 3.25 2.04 10.50
CA SER A 250 4.08 3.07 9.88
C SER A 250 5.54 2.68 10.05
N HIS A 251 6.34 2.88 9.01
CA HIS A 251 7.75 2.53 9.02
C HIS A 251 8.60 3.65 8.44
N GLU A 252 9.69 3.95 9.13
CA GLU A 252 10.81 4.74 8.64
C GLU A 252 11.97 3.79 8.30
N PHE A 253 12.79 4.18 7.33
CA PHE A 253 13.88 3.33 6.86
C PHE A 253 14.97 3.15 7.91
N SER A 254 15.43 1.91 8.11
CA SER A 254 16.54 1.55 8.98
C SER A 254 17.58 0.76 8.20
N ASN A 255 18.82 1.26 8.16
CA ASN A 255 19.90 0.60 7.43
C ASN A 255 20.56 -0.56 8.22
N SER A 256 19.84 -1.17 9.16
CA SER A 256 20.34 -2.21 10.06
C SER A 256 19.78 -3.60 9.70
N CYS A 257 20.60 -4.45 9.10
CA CYS A 257 20.24 -5.86 8.85
C CYS A 257 19.98 -6.65 10.15
N LYS A 258 20.53 -6.19 11.28
CA LYS A 258 20.35 -6.83 12.59
C LYS A 258 19.00 -6.53 13.22
N ASP A 259 18.44 -5.36 12.94
CA ASP A 259 17.13 -4.94 13.44
C ASP A 259 16.36 -4.12 12.39
N PRO A 260 15.94 -4.77 11.29
CA PRO A 260 15.36 -4.09 10.13
C PRO A 260 13.93 -3.60 10.39
N ARG A 261 13.34 -3.91 11.56
CA ARG A 261 11.98 -3.50 11.94
C ARG A 261 11.98 -2.56 13.15
N SER A 262 13.15 -2.11 13.60
CA SER A 262 13.35 -1.22 14.75
C SER A 262 12.49 0.05 14.73
N LEU A 263 12.22 0.57 13.54
CA LEU A 263 11.46 1.81 13.33
C LEU A 263 10.02 1.56 12.86
N LEU A 264 9.48 0.36 13.08
CA LEU A 264 8.07 0.08 12.83
C LEU A 264 7.22 0.52 14.03
N ARG A 265 6.19 1.31 13.77
CA ARG A 265 5.16 1.70 14.74
C ARG A 265 3.81 1.15 14.29
N PHE A 266 2.92 0.87 15.24
CA PHE A 266 1.56 0.45 14.94
C PHE A 266 0.56 1.12 15.87
N GLY A 267 -0.70 1.17 15.45
CA GLY A 267 -1.78 1.71 16.25
C GLY A 267 -3.15 1.42 15.64
N VAL A 268 -4.17 2.02 16.26
CA VAL A 268 -5.56 1.96 15.80
C VAL A 268 -6.00 3.37 15.49
N GLU A 269 -6.85 3.50 14.48
CA GLU A 269 -7.47 4.76 14.08
C GLU A 269 -8.90 4.51 13.61
N ASN A 270 -9.83 5.29 14.15
CA ASN A 270 -11.24 5.20 13.84
C ASN A 270 -11.69 6.49 13.17
N TYR A 271 -12.36 6.37 12.02
CA TYR A 271 -12.94 7.48 11.31
C TYR A 271 -14.46 7.46 11.39
N THR A 272 -15.05 8.65 11.46
CA THR A 272 -16.48 8.85 11.29
C THR A 272 -16.75 9.63 10.03
N PHE A 273 -17.84 9.29 9.35
CA PHE A 273 -18.21 9.96 8.12
C PHE A 273 -18.88 11.32 8.38
N SER A 274 -18.44 12.36 7.65
CA SER A 274 -19.00 13.71 7.70
C SER A 274 -19.45 14.19 6.31
N TYR A 275 -20.68 14.68 6.23
CA TYR A 275 -21.26 15.28 5.02
C TYR A 275 -20.86 16.76 4.82
N VAL A 276 -20.03 17.33 5.70
CA VAL A 276 -19.71 18.76 5.63
C VAL A 276 -18.83 19.04 4.41
N PHE A 277 -19.37 19.79 3.45
CA PHE A 277 -18.65 20.41 2.34
C PHE A 277 -17.85 21.60 2.91
N GLU A 278 -16.63 21.38 3.38
CA GLU A 278 -15.71 22.50 3.56
C GLU A 278 -15.04 22.77 2.21
N GLU A 279 -15.41 23.89 1.56
CA GLU A 279 -14.58 24.41 0.48
C GLU A 279 -13.15 24.55 1.02
N PRO A 280 -12.12 24.13 0.25
CA PRO A 280 -10.76 24.42 0.65
C PRO A 280 -10.67 25.92 0.86
N LYS A 281 -10.35 26.36 2.08
CA LYS A 281 -10.07 27.76 2.39
C LYS A 281 -9.03 28.21 1.37
N LYS A 282 -9.46 28.92 0.33
CA LYS A 282 -8.55 29.63 -0.55
C LYS A 282 -7.80 30.55 0.37
N GLU A 283 -6.49 30.33 0.46
CA GLU A 283 -5.53 31.32 0.92
C GLU A 283 -5.56 32.50 -0.08
N LYS A 284 -6.66 33.26 -0.05
CA LYS A 284 -6.94 34.44 -0.84
C LYS A 284 -7.33 35.57 0.10
N GLU A 285 -6.43 35.89 1.03
CA GLU A 285 -6.54 37.17 1.76
C GLU A 285 -5.21 37.63 2.37
N SER A 286 -4.12 37.50 1.60
CA SER A 286 -2.84 38.13 1.93
C SER A 286 -2.18 38.83 0.74
N ARG A 287 -2.40 38.37 -0.50
CA ARG A 287 -1.81 39.00 -1.70
C ARG A 287 -2.60 40.16 -2.32
N LEU A 288 -3.86 40.37 -1.95
CA LEU A 288 -4.64 41.52 -2.45
C LEU A 288 -4.32 42.83 -1.69
N ASN A 289 -3.98 42.74 -0.40
CA ASN A 289 -3.56 43.92 0.37
C ASN A 289 -2.12 44.36 0.05
N SER A 290 -1.24 43.47 -0.44
CA SER A 290 0.10 43.87 -0.90
C SER A 290 0.07 44.54 -2.27
N ILE A 291 -0.90 44.22 -3.13
CA ILE A 291 -1.04 44.84 -4.46
C ILE A 291 -1.78 46.17 -4.35
N LEU A 292 -2.82 46.27 -3.50
CA LEU A 292 -3.54 47.54 -3.30
C LEU A 292 -2.69 48.60 -2.57
N ASN A 293 -1.81 48.21 -1.65
CA ASN A 293 -0.86 49.13 -1.01
C ASN A 293 0.30 49.58 -1.92
N PHE A 294 0.56 48.89 -3.03
CA PHE A 294 1.59 49.30 -4.00
C PHE A 294 1.08 50.38 -4.97
N PHE A 295 -0.24 50.48 -5.18
CA PHE A 295 -0.84 51.49 -6.05
C PHE A 295 -1.29 52.76 -5.32
N SER A 296 -1.38 52.75 -3.98
CA SER A 296 -1.72 53.95 -3.19
C SER A 296 -0.53 54.84 -2.82
N SER A 297 0.68 54.53 -3.30
CA SER A 297 1.89 55.35 -3.07
C SER A 297 2.32 56.18 -4.29
N TRP A 298 1.47 56.26 -5.33
CA TRP A 298 1.73 56.99 -6.58
C TRP A 298 0.52 57.85 -7.03
N ILE A 299 -0.19 58.44 -6.06
CA ILE A 299 -1.09 59.60 -6.23
C ILE A 299 -0.82 60.53 -5.04
#